data_AF-A0A941VUY1-F1
#
_entry.id   AF-A0A941VUY1-F1
#
_cell.length_a   1.000
_cell.length_b   1.000
_cell.length_c   1.000
_cell.angle_alpha   90.00
_cell.angle_beta   90.00
_cell.angle_gamma   90.00
#
_symmetry.space_group_name_H-M   'P 1'
#
loop_
_entity.id
_entity.type
_entity.pdbx_description
1 polymer ?
#
loop_
_entity_poly.entity_id
_entity_poly.type
_entity_poly.pdbx_seq_one_letter_code
_entity_poly.pdbx_strand_id
1 'polypeptide(L)'
;MGIARSNIPPTLWAYAYEVLPPQPSAEWAELRALLDAEHAAAEREGRRWTGKLVYKQLVTHLLVVSDHPDQDRDINRRVEEWLKMVSPAFSMTVPKALTVAEPPPRKPARRRPV
;
A
#
# COMPACT_ATOMS: atom_id res chain seq x y z
N MET A 1 -2.00 5.71 57.42
CA MET A 1 -2.23 6.51 56.21
C MET A 1 -1.46 5.87 55.07
N GLY A 2 -2.14 5.21 54.13
CA GLY A 2 -1.51 4.59 52.96
C GLY A 2 -1.65 5.51 51.75
N ILE A 3 -0.52 5.95 51.20
CA ILE A 3 -0.47 6.67 49.93
C ILE A 3 -0.85 5.70 48.81
N ALA A 4 -2.01 5.92 48.20
CA ALA A 4 -2.44 5.22 47.00
C ALA A 4 -1.39 5.47 45.90
N ARG A 5 -0.68 4.41 45.49
CA ARG A 5 0.18 4.47 44.31
C ARG A 5 -0.73 4.61 43.10
N SER A 6 -0.69 5.76 42.44
CA SER A 6 -1.36 6.04 41.18
C SER A 6 -1.00 4.94 40.17
N ASN A 7 -1.96 4.08 39.82
CA ASN A 7 -1.77 3.00 38.85
C ASN A 7 -1.95 3.53 37.42
N ILE A 8 -1.18 4.56 37.05
CA ILE A 8 -1.21 5.11 35.70
C ILE A 8 -0.32 4.19 34.85
N PRO A 9 -0.86 3.50 33.83
CA PRO A 9 -0.04 2.72 32.93
C PRO A 9 1.00 3.64 32.28
N PRO A 10 2.26 3.20 32.17
CA PRO A 10 3.31 4.03 31.59
C PRO A 10 2.97 4.38 30.14
N THR A 11 3.11 5.67 29.79
CA THR A 11 2.92 6.14 28.42
C THR A 11 3.95 5.52 27.49
N LEU A 12 3.50 4.93 26.39
CA LEU A 12 4.35 4.39 25.33
C LEU A 12 4.20 5.23 24.06
N TRP A 13 5.28 5.37 23.30
CA TRP A 13 5.34 6.11 22.05
C TRP A 13 5.72 5.17 20.91
N ALA A 14 5.02 5.26 19.78
CA ALA A 14 5.27 4.47 18.59
C ALA A 14 5.34 5.39 17.37
N TYR A 15 6.32 5.15 16.50
CA TYR A 15 6.50 5.85 15.23
C TYR A 15 7.08 4.86 14.21
N ALA A 16 6.93 5.17 12.93
CA ALA A 16 7.37 4.33 11.83
C ALA A 16 8.27 5.11 10.87
N TYR A 17 9.28 4.42 10.32
CA TYR A 17 10.03 4.89 9.16
C TYR A 17 9.45 4.24 7.92
N GLU A 18 9.09 5.05 6.92
CA GLU A 18 8.59 4.57 5.63
C GLU A 18 9.67 4.75 4.56
N VAL A 19 9.95 3.68 3.81
CA VAL A 19 10.94 3.67 2.73
C VAL A 19 10.24 3.30 1.42
N LEU A 20 10.30 4.18 0.44
CA LEU A 20 9.64 4.04 -0.87
C LEU A 20 10.65 4.33 -2.01
N PRO A 21 10.77 3.45 -3.02
CA PRO A 21 10.14 2.13 -3.14
C PRO A 21 10.71 1.12 -2.12
N PRO A 22 10.01 0.00 -1.83
CA PRO A 22 10.49 -1.03 -0.92
C PRO A 22 11.78 -1.64 -1.49
N GLN A 23 12.86 -1.59 -0.71
CA GLN A 23 14.14 -2.16 -1.12
C GLN A 23 14.15 -3.69 -0.95
N PRO A 24 14.97 -4.42 -1.75
CA PRO A 24 15.13 -5.86 -1.64
C PRO A 24 15.45 -6.32 -0.21
N SER A 25 14.91 -7.48 0.20
CA SER A 25 15.02 -7.98 1.58
C SER A 25 16.45 -8.24 2.06
N ALA A 26 17.40 -8.45 1.14
CA ALA A 26 18.79 -8.76 1.46
C ALA A 26 19.53 -7.59 2.14
N GLU A 27 19.13 -6.35 1.86
CA GLU A 27 19.80 -5.14 2.36
C GLU A 27 19.43 -4.82 3.82
N TRP A 28 18.40 -5.47 4.37
CA TRP A 28 17.88 -5.14 5.69
C TRP A 28 18.35 -6.08 6.81
N ALA A 29 19.21 -7.05 6.50
CA ALA A 29 19.71 -8.00 7.50
C ALA A 29 20.46 -7.29 8.64
N GLU A 30 21.29 -6.30 8.31
CA GLU A 30 22.02 -5.49 9.29
C GLU A 30 21.08 -4.67 10.17
N LEU A 31 20.09 -4.00 9.56
CA LEU A 31 19.09 -3.27 10.31
C LEU A 31 18.31 -4.20 11.23
N ARG A 32 17.94 -5.40 10.77
CA ARG A 32 17.24 -6.38 11.60
C ARG A 32 18.06 -6.79 12.82
N ALA A 33 19.35 -7.08 12.62
CA ALA A 33 20.26 -7.42 13.71
C ALA A 33 20.39 -6.27 14.73
N LEU A 34 20.45 -5.01 14.26
CA LEU A 34 20.47 -3.84 15.13
C LEU A 34 19.19 -3.69 15.95
N LEU A 35 18.03 -3.91 15.35
CA LEU A 35 16.75 -3.87 16.07
C LEU A 35 16.67 -5.01 17.11
N ASP A 36 17.08 -6.22 16.76
CA ASP A 36 17.04 -7.34 17.69
C ASP A 36 18.02 -7.14 18.88
N ALA A 37 19.18 -6.53 18.62
CA ALA A 37 20.16 -6.20 19.66
C ALA A 37 19.66 -5.15 20.66
N GLU A 38 19.05 -4.06 20.18
CA GLU A 38 18.52 -3.01 21.08
C GLU A 38 17.30 -3.54 21.87
N HIS A 39 16.48 -4.40 21.28
CA HIS A 39 15.40 -5.07 22.01
C HIS A 39 15.95 -5.91 23.16
N ALA A 40 16.97 -6.73 22.90
CA ALA A 40 17.62 -7.52 23.93
C ALA A 40 18.26 -6.65 25.01
N ALA A 41 18.90 -5.52 24.64
CA ALA A 41 19.48 -4.58 25.60
C ALA A 41 18.41 -3.95 26.50
N ALA A 42 17.28 -3.53 25.93
CA ALA A 42 16.18 -2.95 26.69
C ALA A 42 15.56 -3.96 27.67
N GLU A 43 15.36 -5.21 27.24
CA GLU A 43 14.88 -6.29 28.12
C GLU A 43 15.82 -6.53 29.31
N ARG A 44 17.14 -6.59 29.07
CA ARG A 44 18.13 -6.72 30.15
C ARG A 44 18.10 -5.56 31.13
N GLU A 45 17.72 -4.37 30.68
CA GLU A 45 17.66 -3.15 31.49
C GLU A 45 16.26 -2.90 32.11
N GLY A 46 15.29 -3.80 31.88
CA GLY A 46 13.91 -3.63 32.33
C GLY A 46 13.19 -2.46 31.64
N ARG A 47 13.72 -1.97 30.51
CA ARG A 47 13.11 -0.92 29.68
C ARG A 47 12.20 -1.55 28.63
N ARG A 48 11.21 -0.78 28.16
CA ARG A 48 10.35 -1.20 27.06
C ARG A 48 10.82 -0.56 25.75
N TRP A 49 11.40 -1.36 24.88
CA TRP A 49 11.73 -0.96 23.52
C TRP A 49 11.59 -2.18 22.59
N THR A 50 11.02 -1.97 21.41
CA THR A 50 11.00 -3.00 20.36
C THR A 50 11.01 -2.31 19.00
N GLY A 51 11.79 -2.85 18.07
CA GLY A 51 11.82 -2.45 16.68
C GLY A 51 11.52 -3.65 15.80
N LYS A 52 10.63 -3.49 14.82
CA LYS A 52 10.32 -4.55 13.86
C LYS A 52 10.36 -4.00 12.44
N LEU A 53 11.03 -4.74 11.57
CA LEU A 53 10.95 -4.52 10.14
C LEU A 53 9.69 -5.17 9.59
N VAL A 54 8.84 -4.38 8.92
CA VAL A 54 7.61 -4.83 8.28
C VAL A 54 7.73 -4.57 6.78
N TYR A 55 7.76 -5.62 5.99
CA TYR A 55 7.75 -5.51 4.53
C TYR A 55 6.32 -5.39 4.04
N LYS A 56 6.01 -4.30 3.34
CA LYS A 56 4.76 -4.14 2.61
C LYS A 56 5.02 -4.48 1.15
N GLN A 57 4.40 -5.55 0.64
CA GLN A 57 4.40 -5.83 -0.79
C GLN A 57 3.68 -4.68 -1.51
N LEU A 58 4.40 -3.93 -2.34
CA LEU A 58 3.77 -3.00 -3.26
C LEU A 58 3.35 -3.77 -4.51
N VAL A 59 2.06 -3.71 -4.84
CA VAL A 59 1.50 -4.21 -6.09
C VAL A 59 1.28 -3.01 -7.00
N THR A 60 1.88 -3.04 -8.20
CA THR A 60 1.56 -2.08 -9.25
C THR A 60 0.27 -2.51 -9.93
N HIS A 61 -0.76 -1.66 -9.89
CA HIS A 61 -2.02 -1.91 -10.58
C HIS A 61 -2.04 -1.23 -11.95
N LEU A 62 -2.31 -2.01 -13.00
CA LEU A 62 -2.62 -1.49 -14.34
C LEU A 62 -4.13 -1.57 -14.56
N LEU A 63 -4.77 -0.42 -14.78
CA LEU A 63 -6.19 -0.34 -15.12
C LEU A 63 -6.36 -0.05 -16.61
N VAL A 64 -7.04 -0.94 -17.32
CA VAL A 64 -7.44 -0.76 -18.72
C VAL A 64 -8.95 -0.58 -18.77
N VAL A 65 -9.41 0.54 -19.34
CA VAL A 65 -10.83 0.81 -19.60
C VAL A 65 -11.03 0.71 -21.11
N SER A 66 -11.88 -0.24 -21.53
CA SER A 66 -12.26 -0.41 -22.93
C SER A 66 -13.77 -0.39 -23.06
N ASP A 67 -14.23 0.09 -24.20
CA ASP A 67 -15.59 -0.04 -24.72
C ASP A 67 -15.96 -1.46 -25.18
N HIS A 68 -14.99 -2.37 -25.20
CA HIS A 68 -15.16 -3.76 -25.64
C HIS A 68 -14.69 -4.72 -24.54
N PRO A 69 -15.42 -5.80 -24.23
CA PRO A 69 -15.04 -6.77 -23.20
C PRO A 69 -13.94 -7.74 -23.65
N ASP A 70 -13.50 -7.66 -24.90
CA ASP A 70 -12.54 -8.59 -25.50
C ASP A 70 -11.13 -8.26 -25.01
N GLN A 71 -10.52 -9.22 -24.31
CA GLN A 71 -9.16 -9.11 -23.78
C GLN A 71 -8.10 -9.52 -24.81
N ASP A 72 -8.44 -10.21 -25.91
CA ASP A 72 -7.48 -10.78 -26.86
C ASP A 72 -7.02 -9.80 -27.96
N ARG A 73 -7.41 -8.53 -27.83
CA ARG A 73 -7.00 -7.44 -28.73
C ARG A 73 -5.47 -7.36 -28.82
N ASP A 74 -4.96 -7.05 -30.01
CA ASP A 74 -3.51 -6.98 -30.28
C ASP A 74 -2.73 -6.10 -29.29
N ILE A 75 -3.33 -5.00 -28.83
CA ILE A 75 -2.70 -4.12 -27.85
C ILE A 75 -2.54 -4.78 -26.48
N ASN A 76 -3.53 -5.55 -26.02
CA ASN A 76 -3.47 -6.24 -24.74
C ASN A 76 -2.42 -7.34 -24.78
N ARG A 77 -2.31 -8.05 -25.90
CA ARG A 77 -1.26 -9.05 -26.11
C ARG A 77 0.15 -8.47 -26.03
N ARG A 78 0.37 -7.30 -26.66
CA ARG A 78 1.65 -6.58 -26.57
C ARG A 78 1.95 -6.13 -25.14
N VAL A 79 0.93 -5.68 -24.40
CA VAL A 79 1.07 -5.32 -22.98
C VAL A 79 1.45 -6.55 -22.15
N GLU A 80 0.79 -7.69 -22.36
CA GLU A 80 1.12 -8.94 -21.70
C GLU A 80 2.53 -9.44 -22.01
N GLU A 81 2.98 -9.35 -23.26
CA GLU A 81 4.35 -9.69 -23.66
C GLU A 81 5.38 -8.84 -22.91
N TRP A 82 5.13 -7.53 -22.81
CA TRP A 82 5.97 -6.63 -22.03
C TRP A 82 5.96 -6.97 -20.53
N LEU A 83 4.78 -7.23 -19.96
CA LEU A 83 4.64 -7.63 -18.55
C LEU A 83 5.36 -8.96 -18.27
N LYS A 84 5.29 -9.95 -19.17
CA LYS A 84 6.03 -11.22 -19.04
C LYS A 84 7.55 -11.01 -18.97
N MET A 85 8.09 -10.02 -19.68
CA MET A 85 9.52 -9.70 -19.65
C MET A 85 9.95 -9.03 -18.33
N VAL A 86 9.10 -8.18 -17.76
CA VAL A 86 9.46 -7.34 -16.60
C VAL A 86 9.02 -7.96 -15.27
N SER A 87 7.92 -8.71 -15.26
CA SER A 87 7.34 -9.35 -14.08
C SER A 87 6.74 -10.71 -14.46
N PRO A 88 7.51 -11.81 -14.34
CA PRO A 88 7.05 -13.14 -14.74
C PRO A 88 5.87 -13.69 -13.91
N ALA A 89 5.48 -13.00 -12.83
CA ALA A 89 4.41 -13.41 -11.91
C ALA A 89 3.21 -12.43 -11.88
N PHE A 90 2.92 -11.73 -12.99
CA PHE A 90 1.72 -10.89 -13.06
C PHE A 90 0.43 -11.73 -13.11
N SER A 91 -0.69 -11.14 -12.70
CA SER A 91 -2.03 -11.75 -12.78
C SER A 91 -3.00 -10.76 -13.41
N MET A 92 -3.90 -11.26 -14.24
CA MET A 92 -4.95 -10.46 -14.89
C MET A 92 -6.30 -10.78 -14.28
N THR A 93 -7.10 -9.75 -14.00
CA THR A 93 -8.49 -9.91 -13.57
C THR A 93 -9.44 -10.00 -14.75
N VAL A 94 -10.61 -10.62 -14.55
CA VAL A 94 -11.68 -10.63 -15.56
C VAL A 94 -12.27 -9.21 -15.74
N PRO A 95 -12.72 -8.84 -16.95
CA PRO A 95 -13.34 -7.54 -17.21
C PRO A 95 -14.61 -7.38 -16.38
N LYS A 96 -14.77 -6.21 -15.77
CA LYS A 96 -16.01 -5.82 -15.08
C LYS A 96 -16.66 -4.68 -15.83
N ALA A 97 -17.90 -4.87 -16.27
CA ALA A 97 -18.69 -3.81 -16.90
C ALA A 97 -18.86 -2.64 -15.93
N LEU A 98 -18.54 -1.43 -16.39
CA LEU A 98 -18.77 -0.19 -15.65
C LEU A 98 -20.08 0.43 -16.14
N THR A 99 -21.05 0.62 -15.26
CA THR A 99 -22.23 1.43 -15.56
C THR A 99 -21.83 2.90 -15.60
N VAL A 100 -21.80 3.50 -16.79
CA VAL A 100 -21.68 4.95 -16.92
C VAL A 100 -23.02 5.54 -16.48
N ALA A 101 -23.05 6.20 -15.33
CA ALA A 101 -24.23 6.96 -14.92
C ALA A 101 -24.53 8.00 -16.02
N GLU A 102 -25.79 8.06 -16.45
CA GLU A 102 -26.25 9.00 -17.45
C GLU A 102 -25.85 10.42 -17.02
N PRO A 103 -25.14 11.21 -17.87
CA PRO A 103 -24.79 12.56 -17.50
C PRO A 103 -26.09 13.34 -17.23
N PRO A 104 -26.16 14.15 -16.15
CA PRO A 104 -27.37 14.87 -15.81
C PRO A 104 -27.83 15.69 -17.03
N PRO A 105 -29.14 15.76 -17.31
CA PRO A 105 -29.66 16.43 -18.49
C PRO A 105 -29.09 17.84 -18.55
N ARG A 106 -28.46 18.18 -19.68
CA ARG A 106 -27.89 19.52 -19.90
C ARG A 106 -29.02 20.52 -19.69
N LYS A 107 -28.92 21.35 -18.63
CA LYS A 107 -29.87 22.45 -18.40
C LYS A 107 -29.97 23.26 -19.70
N PRO A 108 -31.17 23.50 -20.25
CA PRO A 108 -31.29 24.26 -21.48
C PRO A 108 -30.61 25.61 -21.30
N ALA A 109 -29.74 25.97 -22.24
CA ALA A 109 -29.07 27.27 -22.24
C ALA A 109 -30.15 28.34 -22.11
N ARG A 110 -30.07 29.15 -21.04
CA ARG A 110 -30.97 30.29 -20.85
C ARG A 110 -30.87 31.15 -22.11
N ARG A 111 -31.94 31.18 -22.90
CA ARG A 111 -32.07 32.14 -23.99
C ARG A 111 -31.99 33.53 -23.35
N ARG A 112 -30.99 34.33 -23.76
CA ARG A 112 -30.96 35.75 -23.42
C ARG A 112 -32.21 36.39 -24.03
N PRO A 113 -33.00 37.17 -23.27
CA PRO A 113 -34.05 38.00 -23.84
C PRO A 113 -33.41 39.00 -24.81
N VAL A 114 -34.06 39.17 -25.96
CA VAL A 114 -33.71 40.13 -27.02
C VAL A 114 -34.13 41.53 -26.58
#